data_AF-R5YNC7-F1
#
_entry.id   AF-R5YNC7-F1
#
_cell.length_a   1.000
_cell.length_b   1.000
_cell.length_c   1.000
_cell.angle_alpha   90.00
_cell.angle_beta   90.00
_cell.angle_gamma   90.00
#
_symmetry.space_group_name_H-M   'P 1'
#
loop_
_entity.id
_entity.type
_entity.pdbx_description
1 polymer ?
#
loop_
_entity_poly.entity_id
_entity_poly.type
_entity_poly.pdbx_seq_one_letter_code
_entity_poly.pdbx_strand_id
1 'polypeptide(L)' 'MGYIMDLRKVVGHRPLIMTCAGVLIINEENQILLQKRKDNGQWARTW' A
#
# COMPACT_ATOMS: atom_id res chain seq x y z
N MET A 1 5.63 -10.90 7.90
CA MET A 1 4.58 -11.90 7.62
C MET A 1 3.27 -11.36 8.19
N GLY A 2 2.44 -10.73 7.37
CA GLY A 2 1.14 -10.16 7.79
C GLY A 2 -0.01 -11.02 7.30
N TYR A 3 -1.19 -10.89 7.91
CA TYR A 3 -2.35 -11.75 7.68
C TYR A 3 -2.74 -11.92 6.19
N ILE A 4 -2.53 -10.90 5.36
CA ILE A 4 -2.78 -10.96 3.90
C ILE A 4 -1.86 -11.98 3.20
N MET A 5 -0.60 -12.07 3.61
CA MET A 5 0.35 -13.03 3.03
C MET A 5 0.01 -14.47 3.44
N ASP A 6 -0.51 -14.66 4.65
CA ASP A 6 -0.98 -15.98 5.09
C ASP A 6 -2.28 -16.36 4.39
N LEU A 7 -3.21 -15.43 4.19
CA LEU A 7 -4.41 -15.66 3.40
C LEU A 7 -4.09 -16.03 1.94
N ARG A 8 -3.06 -15.40 1.35
CA ARG A 8 -2.56 -15.74 0.00
C ARG A 8 -2.10 -17.17 -0.15
N LYS A 9 -1.52 -17.79 0.89
CA LYS A 9 -1.13 -19.21 0.86
C LYS A 9 -2.34 -20.14 0.73
N VAL A 10 -3.49 -19.72 1.25
CA VAL A 10 -4.74 -20.51 1.23
C VAL A 10 -5.54 -20.28 -0.05
N VAL A 11 -5.69 -19.02 -0.49
CA VAL A 11 -6.54 -18.69 -1.63
C VAL A 11 -5.83 -18.75 -2.99
N GLY A 12 -4.50 -18.75 -3.00
CA GLY A 12 -3.67 -18.74 -4.21
C GLY A 12 -3.84 -17.46 -5.04
N HIS A 13 -3.97 -17.63 -6.36
CA HIS A 13 -4.07 -16.54 -7.34
C HIS A 13 -5.47 -15.93 -7.49
N ARG A 14 -6.47 -16.44 -6.75
CA ARG A 14 -7.83 -15.91 -6.83
C ARG A 14 -7.87 -14.43 -6.39
N PRO A 15 -8.79 -13.61 -6.93
CA PRO A 15 -9.00 -12.24 -6.44
C PRO A 15 -9.25 -12.22 -4.93
N LEU A 16 -8.66 -11.26 -4.24
CA LEU A 16 -8.77 -11.07 -2.79
C LEU A 16 -9.15 -9.61 -2.55
N ILE A 17 -10.34 -9.39 -1.98
CA ILE A 17 -10.80 -8.05 -1.62
C ILE A 17 -10.14 -7.67 -0.29
N MET A 18 -9.38 -6.58 -0.31
CA MET A 18 -8.72 -6.04 0.87
C MET A 18 -9.28 -4.65 1.15
N THR A 19 -9.80 -4.44 2.36
CA THR A 19 -10.15 -3.11 2.84
C THR A 19 -8.89 -2.28 3.02
N CYS A 20 -8.83 -1.13 2.37
CA CYS A 20 -7.74 -0.18 2.49
C CYS A 20 -8.30 1.18 2.90
N ALA A 21 -7.50 1.94 3.64
CA ALA A 21 -7.75 3.35 3.91
C ALA A 21 -6.57 4.15 3.35
N GLY A 22 -6.86 5.23 2.63
CA GLY A 22 -5.86 6.17 2.15
C GLY A 22 -5.87 7.44 2.99
N VAL A 23 -4.69 7.99 3.26
CA VAL A 23 -4.53 9.30 3.91
C VAL A 23 -3.58 10.13 3.04
N LEU A 24 -3.92 11.41 2.85
CA LEU A 24 -3.07 12.39 2.17
C LEU A 24 -2.52 13.37 3.20
N ILE A 25 -1.19 13.49 3.26
CA ILE A 25 -0.51 14.42 4.17
C ILE A 25 0.15 15.49 3.33
N ILE A 26 -0.17 16.74 3.64
CA ILE A 26 0.34 17.93 2.96
C ILE A 26 0.98 18.84 4.02
N ASN A 27 2.16 19.38 3.74
CA ASN A 27 2.82 20.35 4.61
C ASN A 27 2.37 21.79 4.32
N GLU A 28 2.87 22.75 5.10
CA GLU A 28 2.54 24.19 4.93
C GLU A 28 3.00 24.75 3.57
N GLU A 29 4.02 24.14 2.94
CA GLU A 29 4.50 24.48 1.60
C GLU A 29 3.71 23.81 0.47
N ASN A 30 2.59 23.17 0.78
CA ASN A 30 1.72 22.46 -0.17
C ASN A 30 2.40 21.27 -0.89
N GLN A 31 3.40 20.66 -0.27
CA GLN A 31 4.07 19.45 -0.75
C GLN A 31 3.41 18.19 -0.18
N ILE A 32 3.40 17.11 -0.97
CA ILE A 32 2.76 15.84 -0.61
C ILE A 32 3.80 14.87 -0.02
N LEU A 33 3.50 14.28 1.13
CA LEU A 33 4.31 13.20 1.68
C LEU A 33 4.02 11.88 0.95
N LEU A 34 5.04 11.32 0.28
CA LEU A 34 4.98 10.03 -0.39
C LEU A 34 5.79 8.98 0.39
N GLN A 35 5.30 7.74 0.41
CA GLN A 35 6.03 6.62 1.00
C GLN A 35 6.85 5.87 -0.07
N LYS A 36 8.17 5.80 0.10
CA LYS A 36 9.01 4.93 -0.74
C LYS A 36 8.94 3.50 -0.24
N ARG A 37 8.51 2.58 -1.10
CA ARG A 37 8.40 1.18 -0.74
C ARG A 37 9.77 0.53 -0.67
N LYS A 38 9.96 -0.33 0.33
CA LYS A 38 11.21 -1.07 0.54
C LYS A 38 11.38 -2.25 -0.42
N ASP A 39 10.28 -2.83 -0.89
CA ASP A 39 10.29 -4.08 -1.67
C ASP A 39 10.65 -3.90 -3.15
N ASN A 40 10.21 -2.81 -3.77
CA ASN A 40 10.48 -2.52 -5.18
C ASN A 40 11.14 -1.15 -5.41
N GLY A 41 11.40 -0.39 -4.34
CA GLY A 41 12.03 0.93 -4.40
C GLY A 41 11.15 2.02 -5.02
N GLN A 42 9.90 1.73 -5.38
CA GLN A 42 8.98 2.68 -6.00
C GLN A 42 8.25 3.51 -4.95
N TRP A 43 7.88 4.72 -5.32
CA TRP A 43 7.02 5.57 -4.49
C TRP A 43 5.58 5.08 -4.57
N ALA A 44 4.87 5.08 -3.44
CA ALA A 44 3.43 4.90 -3.41
C ALA A 44 2.80 6.05 -4.20
N ARG A 45 2.30 5.74 -5.40
CA ARG A 45 1.71 6.72 -6.30
C ARG A 45 0.27 6.97 -5.86
N THR A 46 -0.08 8.23 -5.68
CA THR A 46 -1.47 8.63 -5.75
C THR A 46 -1.82 8.61 -7.24
N TRP A 47 -2.73 7.70 -7.63
CA TRP A 47 -3.26 7.43 -8.99
C TRP A 47 -2.32 6.71 -9.98
#